data_AF-U9T3R0-F1
#
_entry.id   AF-U9T3R0-F1
#
_cell.length_a   1.000
_cell.length_b   1.000
_cell.length_c   1.000
_cell.angle_alpha   90.00
_cell.angle_beta   90.00
_cell.angle_gamma   90.00
#
_symmetry.space_group_name_H-M   'P 1'
#
loop_
_entity.id
_entity.type
_entity.pdbx_description
1 polymer ?
#
loop_
_entity_poly.entity_id
_entity_poly.type
_entity_poly.pdbx_seq_one_letter_code
_entity_poly.pdbx_strand_id
1 'polypeptide(L)'
;MKLFPYLNNFLSDILTYSFGICEECNQENTDVHWCKACNAKWFQQNFKNWTSGNNDIDKFIQDTQLSAIKNFEVLEWIPYNKFYDIEYIAKGGFGKVYRAKWIDGYIDKWDNENQNWKRNNSNMFVALKSLNNSENVTLEFINEIKLHYKMGYETYVVIAYGITQDPETKNYMMVLEYAKDGSLRNYLNINYSRLNWNDKIEYLLNIAN
;
A
#
# COMPACT_ATOMS: atom_id res chain seq x y z
N MET A 1 45.08 13.86 14.05
CA MET A 1 43.79 14.50 14.38
C MET A 1 42.81 13.39 14.69
N LYS A 2 42.52 13.14 15.98
CA LYS A 2 41.59 12.09 16.42
C LYS A 2 40.17 12.57 16.11
N LEU A 3 39.47 11.90 15.20
CA LEU A 3 38.05 12.13 14.96
C LEU A 3 37.25 11.66 16.18
N PHE A 4 36.24 12.46 16.51
CA PHE A 4 35.52 12.50 17.79
C PHE A 4 34.77 11.19 18.14
N PRO A 5 34.76 10.75 19.42
CA PRO A 5 33.99 9.59 19.89
C PRO A 5 32.46 9.77 19.87
N TYR A 6 31.95 10.94 19.48
CA TYR A 6 30.52 11.28 19.56
C TYR A 6 29.65 10.70 18.43
N LEU A 7 30.25 10.26 17.32
CA LEU A 7 29.51 9.64 16.20
C LEU A 7 29.04 8.21 16.51
N ASN A 8 29.75 7.50 17.39
CA ASN A 8 29.40 6.11 17.71
C ASN A 8 28.21 6.00 18.67
N ASN A 9 27.96 7.00 19.53
CA ASN A 9 26.79 7.01 20.41
C ASN A 9 25.50 7.41 19.66
N PHE A 10 25.59 8.27 18.65
CA PHE A 10 24.42 8.62 17.84
C PHE A 10 23.94 7.44 16.98
N LEU A 11 24.86 6.59 16.50
CA LEU A 11 24.51 5.36 15.79
C LEU A 11 24.03 4.25 16.75
N SER A 12 24.53 4.16 17.99
CA SER A 12 24.00 3.19 18.97
C SER A 12 22.58 3.52 19.40
N ASP A 13 22.24 4.82 19.51
CA ASP A 13 20.92 5.28 19.92
C ASP A 13 19.88 5.15 18.79
N ILE A 14 20.30 5.19 17.52
CA ILE A 14 19.44 4.91 16.35
C ILE A 14 19.20 3.40 16.16
N LEU A 15 20.11 2.54 16.61
CA LEU A 15 20.05 1.08 16.40
C LEU A 15 19.21 0.30 17.42
N THR A 16 18.45 0.95 18.31
CA THR A 16 17.58 0.23 19.27
C THR A 16 16.20 0.87 19.44
N TYR A 17 15.58 1.31 18.34
CA TYR A 17 14.12 1.45 18.37
C TYR A 17 13.50 0.05 18.37
N SER A 18 13.31 -0.51 19.57
CA SER A 18 12.62 -1.79 19.74
C SER A 18 11.12 -1.56 19.68
N PHE A 19 10.45 -2.17 18.70
CA PHE A 19 8.98 -2.19 18.58
C PHE A 19 8.31 -3.15 19.59
N GLY A 20 9.05 -3.58 20.61
CA GLY A 20 8.65 -4.58 21.59
C GLY A 20 8.86 -6.02 21.12
N ILE A 21 8.52 -6.95 22.00
CA ILE A 21 8.60 -8.38 21.77
C ILE A 21 7.20 -8.88 21.40
N CYS A 22 7.12 -9.77 20.42
CA CYS A 22 5.89 -10.45 20.03
C CYS A 22 5.46 -11.43 21.13
N GLU A 23 4.22 -11.28 21.62
CA GLU A 23 3.66 -12.13 22.68
C GLU A 23 3.43 -13.58 22.24
N GLU A 24 3.31 -13.85 20.93
CA GLU A 24 3.06 -15.19 20.40
C GLU A 24 4.34 -16.03 20.26
N CYS A 25 5.45 -15.42 19.83
CA CYS A 25 6.68 -16.16 19.49
C CYS A 25 7.94 -15.70 20.24
N ASN A 26 7.83 -14.67 21.09
CA ASN A 26 8.93 -14.08 21.87
C ASN A 26 10.10 -13.55 21.00
N GLN A 27 9.86 -13.25 19.72
CA GLN A 27 10.82 -12.58 18.84
C GLN A 27 10.55 -11.07 18.79
N GLU A 28 11.53 -10.28 18.37
CA GLU A 28 11.36 -8.84 18.17
C GLU A 28 10.30 -8.55 17.09
N ASN A 29 9.46 -7.55 17.36
CA ASN A 29 8.54 -7.02 16.37
C ASN A 29 9.30 -6.19 15.34
N THR A 30 8.83 -6.21 14.09
CA THR A 30 9.40 -5.41 13.00
C THR A 30 8.72 -4.06 12.80
N ASP A 31 7.54 -3.88 13.41
CA ASP A 31 6.86 -2.58 13.59
C ASP A 31 5.92 -2.66 14.81
N VAL A 32 5.32 -1.54 15.20
CA VAL A 32 4.34 -1.45 16.29
C VAL A 32 3.19 -2.44 16.04
N HIS A 33 3.05 -3.43 16.92
CA HIS A 33 2.08 -4.53 16.80
C HIS A 33 2.24 -5.41 15.53
N TRP A 34 3.41 -5.43 14.90
CA TRP A 34 3.69 -6.25 13.72
C TRP A 34 4.85 -7.21 13.98
N CYS A 35 4.56 -8.51 14.02
CA CYS A 35 5.58 -9.56 14.03
C CYS A 35 5.62 -10.23 12.67
N LYS A 36 6.67 -9.96 11.88
CA LYS A 36 6.85 -10.59 10.56
C LYS A 36 6.74 -12.11 10.60
N ALA A 37 7.36 -12.76 11.57
CA ALA A 37 7.39 -14.22 11.65
C ALA A 37 6.00 -14.83 11.94
N CYS A 38 5.22 -14.23 12.84
CA CYS A 38 3.85 -14.68 13.12
C CYS A 38 2.91 -14.32 11.96
N ASN A 39 2.94 -13.07 11.49
CA ASN A 39 2.05 -12.61 10.44
C ASN A 39 2.23 -13.41 9.14
N ALA A 40 3.47 -13.74 8.76
CA ALA A 40 3.73 -14.61 7.61
C ALA A 40 3.05 -15.98 7.76
N LYS A 41 3.05 -16.58 8.96
CA LYS A 41 2.34 -17.85 9.21
C LYS A 41 0.82 -17.69 9.09
N TRP A 42 0.26 -16.60 9.64
CA TRP A 42 -1.17 -16.31 9.54
C TRP A 42 -1.63 -16.08 8.11
N PHE A 43 -0.81 -15.40 7.28
CA PHE A 43 -1.07 -15.28 5.85
C PHE A 43 -1.02 -16.64 5.13
N GLN A 44 0.01 -17.46 5.38
CA GLN A 44 0.15 -18.78 4.75
C GLN A 44 -1.06 -19.69 4.97
N GLN A 45 -1.67 -19.63 6.16
CA GLN A 45 -2.88 -20.40 6.48
C GLN A 45 -4.08 -20.00 5.61
N ASN A 46 -4.11 -18.75 5.14
CA ASN A 46 -5.21 -18.18 4.37
C ASN A 46 -4.99 -18.14 2.86
N PHE A 47 -3.81 -18.53 2.34
CA PHE A 47 -3.51 -18.48 0.89
C PHE A 47 -4.52 -19.23 0.03
N LYS A 48 -5.14 -20.30 0.55
CA LYS A 48 -6.15 -21.08 -0.19
C LYS A 48 -7.48 -20.34 -0.33
N ASN A 49 -7.76 -19.37 0.54
CA ASN A 49 -9.05 -18.68 0.59
C ASN A 49 -9.08 -17.46 -0.34
N TRP A 50 -7.93 -16.94 -0.76
CA TRP A 50 -7.80 -15.72 -1.55
C TRP A 50 -7.01 -16.00 -2.84
N THR A 51 -7.72 -16.31 -3.93
CA THR A 51 -7.13 -16.42 -5.27
C THR A 51 -7.79 -15.44 -6.22
N SER A 52 -6.95 -14.80 -7.04
CA SER A 52 -7.36 -13.91 -8.13
C SER A 52 -7.71 -14.65 -9.42
N GLY A 53 -7.57 -15.98 -9.43
CA GLY A 53 -7.64 -16.80 -10.64
C GLY A 53 -6.39 -16.68 -11.53
N ASN A 54 -5.37 -15.93 -11.12
CA ASN A 54 -4.09 -15.79 -11.82
C ASN A 54 -2.90 -16.11 -10.89
N ASN A 55 -2.14 -17.14 -11.24
CA ASN A 55 -1.03 -17.62 -10.40
C ASN A 55 0.10 -16.60 -10.22
N ASP A 56 0.37 -15.74 -11.20
CA ASP A 56 1.45 -14.75 -11.11
C ASP A 56 1.07 -13.60 -10.17
N ILE A 57 -0.19 -13.16 -10.22
CA ILE A 57 -0.75 -12.19 -9.28
C ILE A 57 -0.79 -12.77 -7.87
N ASP A 58 -1.32 -13.99 -7.72
CA ASP A 58 -1.43 -14.66 -6.43
C ASP A 58 -0.05 -14.84 -5.79
N LYS A 59 0.93 -15.31 -6.56
CA LYS A 59 2.31 -15.44 -6.10
C LYS A 59 2.90 -14.10 -5.68
N PHE A 60 2.69 -13.06 -6.47
CA PHE A 60 3.20 -11.74 -6.14
C PHE A 60 2.59 -11.19 -4.83
N ILE A 61 1.27 -11.32 -4.65
CA ILE A 61 0.59 -10.95 -3.40
C ILE A 61 1.17 -11.74 -2.22
N GLN A 62 1.30 -13.06 -2.35
CA GLN A 62 1.86 -13.92 -1.30
C GLN A 62 3.30 -13.51 -0.94
N ASP A 63 4.15 -13.21 -1.94
CA ASP A 63 5.52 -12.75 -1.71
C ASP A 63 5.56 -11.44 -0.90
N THR A 64 4.64 -10.49 -1.17
CA THR A 64 4.54 -9.26 -0.36
C THR A 64 4.10 -9.56 1.08
N GLN A 65 3.09 -10.41 1.27
CA GLN A 65 2.57 -10.80 2.58
C GLN A 65 3.62 -11.50 3.46
N LEU A 66 4.47 -12.36 2.87
CA LEU A 66 5.53 -13.06 3.58
C LEU A 66 6.73 -12.17 3.93
N SER A 67 6.97 -11.13 3.13
CA SER A 67 8.13 -10.26 3.30
C SER A 67 7.86 -9.02 4.16
N ALA A 68 6.58 -8.62 4.27
CA ALA A 68 6.11 -7.42 4.96
C ALA A 68 6.64 -7.29 6.39
N ILE A 69 7.32 -6.19 6.66
CA ILE A 69 7.82 -5.81 8.00
C ILE A 69 6.86 -4.86 8.73
N LYS A 70 5.87 -4.30 8.03
CA LYS A 70 4.78 -3.49 8.58
C LYS A 70 3.50 -3.68 7.77
N ASN A 71 2.38 -3.18 8.28
CA ASN A 71 1.06 -3.41 7.72
C ASN A 71 0.85 -2.79 6.31
N PHE A 72 1.39 -1.60 6.05
CA PHE A 72 1.26 -0.92 4.75
C PHE A 72 2.06 -1.56 3.60
N GLU A 73 2.86 -2.58 3.89
CA GLU A 73 3.60 -3.36 2.88
C GLU A 73 2.82 -4.60 2.43
N VAL A 74 1.62 -4.83 2.95
CA VAL A 74 0.81 -5.96 2.55
C VAL A 74 -0.06 -5.57 1.36
N LEU A 75 0.08 -6.32 0.26
CA LEU A 75 -0.94 -6.33 -0.78
C LEU A 75 -2.00 -7.37 -0.48
N GLU A 76 -3.24 -7.02 -0.79
CA GLU A 76 -4.39 -7.91 -0.68
C GLU A 76 -4.97 -8.24 -2.05
N TRP A 77 -5.50 -9.46 -2.19
CA TRP A 77 -6.53 -9.71 -3.19
C TRP A 77 -7.86 -9.24 -2.58
N ILE A 78 -8.47 -8.23 -3.18
CA ILE A 78 -9.69 -7.61 -2.66
C ILE A 78 -10.85 -7.98 -3.60
N PRO A 79 -11.81 -8.81 -3.15
CA PRO A 79 -12.98 -9.14 -3.95
C PRO A 79 -13.74 -7.88 -4.39
N TYR A 80 -14.11 -7.79 -5.67
CA TYR A 80 -14.69 -6.57 -6.23
C TYR A 80 -15.98 -6.12 -5.53
N ASN A 81 -16.76 -7.06 -5.00
CA ASN A 81 -17.98 -6.79 -4.23
C ASN A 81 -17.72 -6.11 -2.86
N LYS A 82 -16.46 -5.90 -2.48
CA LYS A 82 -16.07 -5.07 -1.32
C LYS A 82 -16.02 -3.57 -1.65
N PHE A 83 -16.24 -3.21 -2.91
CA PHE A 83 -16.29 -1.82 -3.36
C PHE A 83 -17.72 -1.39 -3.70
N TYR A 84 -18.05 -0.15 -3.36
CA TYR A 84 -19.32 0.49 -3.70
C TYR A 84 -19.11 2.00 -3.94
N ASP A 85 -20.17 2.71 -4.35
CA ASP A 85 -20.10 4.11 -4.77
C ASP A 85 -19.00 4.36 -5.83
N ILE A 86 -18.91 3.45 -6.80
CA ILE A 86 -17.85 3.48 -7.83
C ILE A 86 -18.17 4.57 -8.85
N GLU A 87 -17.30 5.57 -8.95
CA GLU A 87 -17.42 6.72 -9.84
C GLU A 87 -16.19 6.81 -10.76
N TYR A 88 -16.42 6.97 -12.07
CA TYR A 88 -15.33 7.24 -13.01
C TYR A 88 -14.73 8.64 -12.77
N ILE A 89 -13.41 8.71 -12.67
CA ILE A 89 -12.69 9.98 -12.43
C ILE A 89 -12.04 10.49 -13.71
N ALA A 90 -11.21 9.65 -14.34
CA ALA A 90 -10.44 10.07 -15.49
C ALA A 90 -9.91 8.89 -16.31
N LYS A 91 -9.55 9.17 -17.56
CA LYS A 91 -8.78 8.28 -18.43
C LYS A 91 -7.47 8.97 -18.77
N GLY A 92 -6.36 8.29 -18.51
CA GLY A 92 -5.03 8.70 -18.92
C GLY A 92 -4.52 7.86 -20.09
N GLY A 93 -3.26 8.07 -20.48
CA GLY A 93 -2.61 7.24 -21.51
C GLY A 93 -2.51 5.76 -21.13
N PHE A 94 -2.37 5.47 -19.83
CA PHE A 94 -2.12 4.11 -19.32
C PHE A 94 -3.37 3.37 -18.83
N GLY A 95 -4.55 4.01 -18.83
CA GLY A 95 -5.75 3.36 -18.31
C GLY A 95 -6.83 4.30 -17.80
N LYS A 96 -7.75 3.73 -17.02
CA LYS A 96 -8.88 4.43 -16.40
C LYS A 96 -8.74 4.40 -14.88
N VAL A 97 -9.15 5.48 -14.23
CA VAL A 97 -9.19 5.61 -12.78
C VAL A 97 -10.62 5.86 -12.33
N TYR A 98 -11.03 5.13 -11.30
CA TYR A 98 -12.31 5.28 -10.63
C TYR A 98 -12.05 5.57 -9.15
N ARG A 99 -12.97 6.29 -8.51
CA ARG A 99 -13.05 6.41 -7.06
C ARG A 99 -14.06 5.40 -6.56
N ALA A 100 -13.79 4.73 -5.46
CA ALA A 100 -14.75 3.84 -4.80
C ALA A 100 -14.61 3.94 -3.29
N LYS A 101 -15.61 3.47 -2.55
CA LYS A 101 -15.49 3.18 -1.12
C LYS A 101 -15.17 1.72 -0.90
N TRP A 102 -14.21 1.43 -0.03
CA TRP A 102 -13.84 0.08 0.38
C TRP A 102 -14.45 -0.26 1.73
N ILE A 103 -15.31 -1.29 1.78
CA ILE A 103 -16.07 -1.66 2.99
C ILE A 103 -15.14 -2.03 4.14
N ASP A 104 -14.19 -2.92 3.89
CA ASP A 104 -13.38 -3.54 4.95
C ASP A 104 -12.30 -2.59 5.46
N GLY A 105 -11.67 -1.80 4.57
CA GLY A 105 -10.46 -1.04 4.89
C GLY A 105 -9.20 -1.92 4.94
N TYR A 106 -8.03 -1.33 5.16
CA TYR A 106 -6.75 -2.07 5.10
C TYR A 106 -6.48 -2.86 6.38
N ILE A 107 -5.63 -3.90 6.28
CA ILE A 107 -5.15 -4.69 7.41
C ILE A 107 -4.33 -3.81 8.36
N ASP A 108 -4.70 -3.81 9.65
CA ASP A 108 -3.98 -3.14 10.72
C ASP A 108 -3.00 -4.11 11.39
N LYS A 109 -3.55 -5.15 12.05
CA LYS A 109 -2.77 -6.18 12.75
C LYS A 109 -3.58 -7.46 12.88
N TRP A 110 -2.91 -8.55 13.27
CA TRP A 110 -3.58 -9.78 13.65
C TRP A 110 -4.29 -9.62 15.00
N ASP A 111 -5.52 -10.13 15.09
CA ASP A 111 -6.30 -10.19 16.32
C ASP A 111 -6.36 -11.64 16.82
N ASN A 112 -5.64 -11.90 17.92
CA ASN A 112 -5.57 -13.23 18.52
C ASN A 112 -6.88 -13.70 19.16
N GLU A 113 -7.73 -12.79 19.62
CA GLU A 113 -9.01 -13.17 20.23
C GLU A 113 -10.00 -13.60 19.14
N ASN A 114 -10.08 -12.81 18.07
CA ASN A 114 -11.00 -13.07 16.95
C ASN A 114 -10.43 -14.03 15.90
N GLN A 115 -9.15 -14.39 16.00
CA GLN A 115 -8.43 -15.23 15.03
C GLN A 115 -8.60 -14.72 13.59
N ASN A 116 -8.50 -13.39 13.43
CA ASN A 116 -8.70 -12.73 12.14
C ASN A 116 -7.89 -11.43 12.05
N TRP A 117 -7.76 -10.89 10.84
CA TRP A 117 -7.13 -9.58 10.62
C TRP A 117 -8.03 -8.46 11.10
N LYS A 118 -7.54 -7.67 12.06
CA LYS A 118 -8.15 -6.39 12.39
C LYS A 118 -7.98 -5.44 11.22
N ARG A 119 -9.05 -4.72 10.88
CA ARG A 119 -9.10 -3.74 9.80
C ARG A 119 -9.13 -2.32 10.35
N ASN A 120 -8.60 -1.36 9.60
CA ASN A 120 -8.73 0.07 9.90
C ASN A 120 -9.30 0.84 8.71
N ASN A 121 -9.89 2.01 8.96
CA ASN A 121 -10.47 2.91 7.98
C ASN A 121 -11.56 2.26 7.10
N SER A 122 -12.50 1.55 7.73
CA SER A 122 -13.70 1.03 7.05
C SER A 122 -14.42 2.13 6.28
N ASN A 123 -14.93 1.81 5.09
CA ASN A 123 -15.60 2.74 4.17
C ASN A 123 -14.71 3.89 3.65
N MET A 124 -13.39 3.75 3.71
CA MET A 124 -12.47 4.74 3.14
C MET A 124 -12.59 4.83 1.62
N PHE A 125 -12.24 6.00 1.08
CA PHE A 125 -12.09 6.16 -0.36
C PHE A 125 -10.78 5.53 -0.85
N VAL A 126 -10.88 4.83 -1.97
CA VAL A 126 -9.76 4.25 -2.72
C VAL A 126 -9.86 4.65 -4.19
N ALA A 127 -8.73 4.66 -4.87
CA ALA A 127 -8.66 4.74 -6.32
C ALA A 127 -8.54 3.33 -6.92
N LEU A 128 -9.44 2.97 -7.83
CA LEU A 128 -9.35 1.76 -8.64
C LEU A 128 -8.75 2.14 -9.99
N LYS A 129 -7.51 1.71 -10.25
CA LYS A 129 -6.81 1.98 -11.51
C LYS A 129 -6.78 0.72 -12.38
N SER A 130 -7.54 0.74 -13.48
CA SER A 130 -7.49 -0.28 -14.52
C SER A 130 -6.47 0.13 -15.58
N LEU A 131 -5.54 -0.76 -15.93
CA LEU A 131 -4.68 -0.55 -17.10
C LEU A 131 -5.43 -0.90 -18.39
N ASN A 132 -4.95 -0.39 -19.53
CA ASN A 132 -5.50 -0.77 -20.83
C ASN A 132 -5.25 -2.27 -21.09
N ASN A 133 -6.27 -2.99 -21.59
CA ASN A 133 -6.20 -4.42 -21.93
C ASN A 133 -5.76 -5.33 -20.76
N SER A 134 -6.08 -4.98 -19.51
CA SER A 134 -5.71 -5.78 -18.33
C SER A 134 -6.60 -7.00 -18.10
N GLU A 135 -7.59 -7.26 -18.96
CA GLU A 135 -8.39 -8.50 -19.00
C GLU A 135 -7.52 -9.76 -19.17
N ASN A 136 -6.39 -9.62 -19.88
CA ASN A 136 -5.31 -10.59 -19.88
C ASN A 136 -4.19 -10.01 -19.05
N VAL A 137 -3.77 -10.69 -17.98
CA VAL A 137 -2.65 -10.22 -17.14
C VAL A 137 -1.40 -10.13 -18.02
N THR A 138 -1.03 -8.91 -18.41
CA THR A 138 0.17 -8.66 -19.20
C THR A 138 1.38 -8.52 -18.28
N LEU A 139 2.56 -8.78 -18.83
CA LEU A 139 3.82 -8.48 -18.15
C LEU A 139 3.91 -6.99 -17.75
N GLU A 140 3.32 -6.10 -18.57
CA GLU A 140 3.26 -4.67 -18.28
C GLU A 140 2.47 -4.39 -16.99
N PHE A 141 1.30 -5.02 -16.82
CA PHE A 141 0.48 -4.88 -15.62
C PHE A 141 1.23 -5.37 -14.37
N ILE A 142 1.81 -6.57 -14.42
CA ILE A 142 2.60 -7.12 -13.30
C ILE A 142 3.78 -6.21 -12.96
N ASN A 143 4.49 -5.70 -13.97
CA ASN A 143 5.63 -4.82 -13.76
C ASN A 143 5.22 -3.48 -13.15
N GLU A 144 4.11 -2.88 -13.60
CA GLU A 144 3.62 -1.62 -13.04
C GLU A 144 3.26 -1.75 -11.56
N ILE A 145 2.60 -2.86 -11.17
CA ILE A 145 2.28 -3.10 -9.76
C ILE A 145 3.56 -3.31 -8.94
N LYS A 146 4.50 -4.13 -9.45
CA LYS A 146 5.77 -4.37 -8.77
C LYS A 146 6.57 -3.09 -8.57
N LEU A 147 6.57 -2.19 -9.55
CA LEU A 147 7.24 -0.90 -9.47
C LEU A 147 6.55 0.01 -8.45
N HIS A 148 5.22 0.14 -8.49
CA HIS A 148 4.48 0.91 -7.47
C HIS A 148 4.72 0.38 -6.06
N TYR A 149 4.64 -0.95 -5.87
CA TYR A 149 4.89 -1.59 -4.59
C TYR A 149 6.30 -1.28 -4.06
N LYS A 150 7.32 -1.41 -4.91
CA LYS A 150 8.71 -1.08 -4.55
C LYS A 150 8.93 0.40 -4.24
N MET A 151 8.09 1.28 -4.74
CA MET A 151 8.17 2.72 -4.49
C MET A 151 7.34 3.15 -3.26
N GLY A 152 6.36 2.36 -2.82
CA GLY A 152 5.48 2.69 -1.69
C GLY A 152 6.18 2.82 -0.33
N TYR A 153 7.49 2.55 -0.26
CA TYR A 153 8.33 2.80 0.90
C TYR A 153 8.82 4.25 1.00
N GLU A 154 8.72 5.01 -0.09
CA GLU A 154 9.08 6.42 -0.13
C GLU A 154 7.91 7.27 0.40
N THR A 155 8.23 8.26 1.24
CA THR A 155 7.27 9.06 2.04
C THR A 155 6.15 9.73 1.23
N TYR A 156 6.30 9.87 -0.08
CA TYR A 156 5.40 10.65 -0.94
C TYR A 156 4.76 9.86 -2.09
N VAL A 157 4.86 8.53 -2.07
CA VAL A 157 4.26 7.67 -3.09
C VAL A 157 2.92 7.14 -2.59
N VAL A 158 1.91 7.17 -3.47
CA VAL A 158 0.57 6.64 -3.19
C VAL A 158 0.65 5.16 -2.81
N ILE A 159 0.12 4.83 -1.63
CA ILE A 159 0.12 3.45 -1.12
C ILE A 159 -0.77 2.56 -2.00
N ALA A 160 -0.27 1.36 -2.32
CA ALA A 160 -1.05 0.31 -2.93
C ALA A 160 -1.58 -0.63 -1.83
N TYR A 161 -2.89 -0.81 -1.76
CA TYR A 161 -3.52 -1.74 -0.82
C TYR A 161 -3.68 -3.14 -1.41
N GLY A 162 -3.76 -3.25 -2.73
CA GLY A 162 -4.02 -4.55 -3.34
C GLY A 162 -4.44 -4.51 -4.79
N ILE A 163 -5.02 -5.61 -5.20
CA ILE A 163 -5.48 -5.87 -6.57
C ILE A 163 -6.92 -6.40 -6.50
N THR A 164 -7.73 -6.00 -7.46
CA THR A 164 -9.08 -6.54 -7.67
C THR A 164 -9.28 -6.85 -9.15
N GLN A 165 -10.40 -7.49 -9.50
CA GLN A 165 -10.81 -7.70 -10.88
C GLN A 165 -12.26 -7.30 -11.04
N ASP A 166 -12.52 -6.43 -12.01
CA ASP A 166 -13.88 -6.07 -12.41
C ASP A 166 -14.58 -7.31 -12.99
N PRO A 167 -15.70 -7.77 -12.39
CA PRO A 167 -16.38 -8.98 -12.85
C PRO A 167 -17.05 -8.81 -14.22
N GLU A 168 -17.38 -7.59 -14.64
CA GLU A 168 -17.99 -7.30 -15.93
C GLU A 168 -16.94 -7.25 -17.04
N THR A 169 -15.91 -6.43 -16.85
CA THR A 169 -14.89 -6.20 -17.88
C THR A 169 -13.73 -7.20 -17.82
N LYS A 170 -13.62 -7.98 -16.75
CA LYS A 170 -12.50 -8.90 -16.45
C LYS A 170 -11.15 -8.23 -16.28
N ASN A 171 -11.09 -6.90 -16.34
CA ASN A 171 -9.87 -6.14 -16.14
C ASN A 171 -9.40 -6.25 -14.69
N TYR A 172 -8.13 -6.61 -14.51
CA TYR A 172 -7.47 -6.43 -13.22
C TYR A 172 -7.21 -4.94 -12.97
N MET A 173 -7.38 -4.53 -11.71
CA MET A 173 -7.26 -3.15 -11.27
C MET A 173 -6.42 -3.07 -10.00
N MET A 174 -5.57 -2.05 -9.91
CA MET A 174 -4.87 -1.71 -8.68
C MET A 174 -5.82 -0.98 -7.74
N VAL A 175 -5.72 -1.28 -6.44
CA VAL A 175 -6.43 -0.59 -5.37
C VAL A 175 -5.42 0.30 -4.65
N LEU A 176 -5.58 1.61 -4.80
CA LEU A 176 -4.62 2.62 -4.37
C LEU A 176 -5.25 3.58 -3.36
N GLU A 177 -4.43 4.23 -2.55
CA GLU A 177 -4.85 5.38 -1.74
C GLU A 177 -5.45 6.47 -2.63
N TYR A 178 -6.58 7.03 -2.19
CA TYR A 178 -7.26 8.09 -2.93
C TYR A 178 -6.67 9.46 -2.60
N ALA A 179 -5.98 10.06 -3.56
CA ALA A 179 -5.51 11.44 -3.46
C ALA A 179 -6.68 12.44 -3.56
N LYS A 180 -7.25 12.82 -2.41
CA LYS A 180 -8.43 13.70 -2.31
C LYS A 180 -8.29 15.04 -3.02
N ASP A 181 -7.08 15.57 -3.07
CA ASP A 181 -6.75 16.87 -3.66
C ASP A 181 -6.45 16.78 -5.16
N GLY A 182 -6.53 15.57 -5.73
CA GLY A 182 -6.37 15.30 -7.15
C GLY A 182 -4.94 15.47 -7.64
N SER A 183 -4.79 15.83 -8.91
CA SER A 183 -3.46 16.04 -9.51
C SER A 183 -2.82 17.33 -9.01
N LEU A 184 -1.49 17.37 -8.95
CA LEU A 184 -0.73 18.58 -8.65
C LEU A 184 -1.17 19.76 -9.52
N ARG A 185 -1.46 19.53 -10.81
CA ARG A 185 -1.96 20.57 -11.72
C ARG A 185 -3.30 21.15 -11.25
N ASN A 186 -4.24 20.30 -10.85
CA ASN A 186 -5.55 20.76 -10.35
C ASN A 186 -5.40 21.49 -9.01
N TYR A 187 -4.60 20.93 -8.11
CA TYR A 187 -4.33 21.54 -6.81
C TYR A 187 -3.70 22.93 -6.96
N LEU A 188 -2.69 23.07 -7.81
CA LEU A 188 -2.03 24.34 -8.11
C LEU A 188 -3.02 25.31 -8.75
N ASN A 189 -3.85 24.89 -9.72
CA ASN A 189 -4.83 25.78 -10.35
C ASN A 189 -5.84 26.38 -9.34
N ILE A 190 -6.26 25.60 -8.34
CA ILE A 190 -7.23 26.04 -7.33
C ILE A 190 -6.56 26.89 -6.24
N ASN A 191 -5.35 26.53 -5.82
CA ASN A 191 -4.71 27.09 -4.63
C ASN A 191 -3.56 28.06 -4.95
N TYR A 192 -3.25 28.35 -6.21
CA TYR A 192 -2.06 29.12 -6.60
C TYR A 192 -1.89 30.42 -5.81
N SER A 193 -2.98 31.17 -5.60
CA SER A 193 -2.97 32.45 -4.90
C SER A 193 -2.80 32.34 -3.38
N ARG A 194 -2.99 31.14 -2.81
CA ARG A 194 -2.82 30.84 -1.38
C ARG A 194 -1.43 30.30 -1.05
N LEU A 195 -0.73 29.77 -2.05
CA LEU A 195 0.59 29.17 -1.88
C LEU A 195 1.68 30.25 -1.85
N ASN A 196 2.42 30.30 -0.74
CA ASN A 196 3.62 31.13 -0.63
C ASN A 196 4.83 30.42 -1.27
N TRP A 197 5.99 31.09 -1.33
CA TRP A 197 7.19 30.52 -1.94
C TRP A 197 7.76 29.32 -1.20
N ASN A 198 7.63 29.28 0.13
CA ASN A 198 8.10 28.15 0.93
C ASN A 198 7.25 26.91 0.63
N ASP A 199 5.91 27.04 0.56
CA ASP A 199 5.03 25.92 0.20
C ASP A 199 5.40 25.32 -1.17
N LYS A 200 5.72 26.19 -2.14
CA LYS A 200 6.12 25.77 -3.49
C LYS A 200 7.46 25.03 -3.51
N ILE A 201 8.45 25.53 -2.76
CA ILE A 201 9.76 24.89 -2.63
C ILE A 201 9.62 23.53 -1.92
N GLU A 202 8.83 23.47 -0.85
CA GLU A 202 8.57 22.23 -0.12
C GLU A 202 7.94 21.17 -1.02
N TYR A 203 6.90 21.52 -1.80
CA TYR A 203 6.30 20.57 -2.74
C TYR A 203 7.28 20.08 -3.81
N LEU A 204 8.14 20.96 -4.32
CA LEU A 204 9.18 20.56 -5.28
C LEU A 204 10.20 19.61 -4.64
N LEU A 205 10.62 19.87 -3.41
CA LEU A 205 11.53 18.99 -2.66
C LEU A 205 10.90 17.63 -2.40
N ASN A 206 9.60 17.58 -2.07
CA ASN A 206 8.88 16.32 -1.83
C ASN A 206 8.64 15.50 -3.11
N ILE A 207 8.62 16.14 -4.28
CA ILE A 207 8.50 15.43 -5.58
C ILE A 207 9.86 14.97 -6.11
N ALA A 208 10.93 15.72 -5.81
CA ALA A 208 12.27 15.45 -6.31
C ALA A 208 13.04 14.38 -5.52
N ASN A 209 12.64 14.13 -4.27
CA ASN A 209 13.18 13.10 -3.38
C ASN A 209 12.24 11.90 -3.34
#